data_AF-B1N414-F1
#
_entry.id   AF-B1N414-F1
#
_cell.length_a   1.000
_cell.length_b   1.000
_cell.length_c   1.000
_cell.angle_alpha   90.00
_cell.angle_beta   90.00
_cell.angle_gamma   90.00
#
_symmetry.space_group_name_H-M   'P 1'
#
loop_
_entity.id
_entity.type
_entity.pdbx_description
1 polymer ?
#
loop_
_entity_poly.entity_id
_entity_poly.type
_entity_poly.pdbx_seq_one_letter_code
_entity_poly.pdbx_strand_id
1 'polypeptide(L)'
;MFKKNKFNSKISRTIGLNEYQIHLFIDRIEREFTIIDSTGFQEHFNCIEFICKTCDFIIIFIDISVELNQYEIQEFIDKIERNKRITPFPSKIIIVGTKLDIKKIRMNKRDELEYIINARYPYIEISSKLNQNCFDIFYLISSIENTQLPKKQTFCSLV
;
A
#
# COMPACT_ATOMS: atom_id res chain seq x y z
N MET A 1 -1.30 -8.16 -7.82
CA MET A 1 -2.59 -7.44 -8.05
C MET A 1 -2.62 -6.62 -9.35
N PHE A 2 -1.51 -5.96 -9.74
CA PHE A 2 -1.50 -5.03 -10.88
C PHE A 2 -0.92 -5.60 -12.20
N LYS A 3 -0.39 -6.82 -12.17
CA LYS A 3 0.49 -7.35 -13.22
C LYS A 3 -0.16 -7.57 -14.60
N LYS A 4 -1.51 -7.59 -14.73
CA LYS A 4 -2.20 -8.01 -15.98
C LYS A 4 -3.63 -7.46 -16.24
N ASN A 5 -4.15 -6.46 -15.53
CA ASN A 5 -5.60 -6.11 -15.58
C ASN A 5 -6.53 -7.34 -15.37
N LYS A 6 -6.04 -8.39 -14.70
CA LYS A 6 -6.75 -9.65 -14.50
C LYS A 6 -6.72 -9.99 -13.02
N PHE A 7 -7.91 -10.08 -12.43
CA PHE A 7 -8.11 -10.65 -11.11
C PHE A 7 -7.88 -12.16 -11.17
N ASN A 8 -7.02 -12.69 -10.30
CA ASN A 8 -6.83 -14.12 -10.15
C ASN A 8 -7.64 -14.61 -8.94
N SER A 9 -8.67 -15.42 -9.20
CA SER A 9 -9.53 -15.98 -8.15
C SER A 9 -8.88 -17.14 -7.38
N LYS A 10 -7.78 -17.71 -7.88
CA LYS A 10 -6.99 -18.71 -7.15
C LYS A 10 -6.01 -17.98 -6.24
N ILE A 11 -6.11 -18.21 -4.93
CA ILE A 11 -5.15 -17.71 -3.94
C ILE A 11 -3.81 -18.42 -4.18
N SER A 12 -2.89 -17.75 -4.89
CA SER A 12 -1.47 -18.12 -4.88
C SER A 12 -0.78 -17.18 -3.91
N ARG A 13 -0.25 -17.71 -2.80
CA ARG A 13 0.61 -16.92 -1.92
C ARG A 13 1.81 -16.44 -2.73
N THR A 14 2.16 -15.16 -2.61
CA THR A 14 3.49 -14.68 -3.02
C THR A 14 4.53 -15.52 -2.26
N ILE A 15 5.70 -15.77 -2.84
CA ILE A 15 6.85 -16.39 -2.16
C ILE A 15 8.00 -15.39 -2.27
N GLY A 16 8.57 -14.97 -1.13
CA GLY A 16 9.66 -13.99 -1.10
C GLY A 16 9.24 -12.57 -1.50
N LEU A 17 10.09 -11.90 -2.28
CA LEU A 17 9.84 -10.56 -2.82
C LEU A 17 9.69 -10.66 -4.34
N ASN A 18 8.57 -10.19 -4.86
CA ASN A 18 8.30 -10.12 -6.29
C ASN A 18 8.39 -8.67 -6.76
N GLU A 19 9.34 -8.40 -7.65
CA GLU A 19 9.46 -7.09 -8.30
C GLU A 19 8.67 -7.07 -9.62
N TYR A 20 7.99 -5.96 -9.89
CA TYR A 20 7.41 -5.68 -11.21
C TYR A 20 7.37 -4.18 -11.50
N GLN A 21 7.57 -3.83 -12.76
CA GLN A 21 7.50 -2.44 -13.23
C GLN A 21 6.16 -2.17 -13.90
N ILE A 22 5.65 -0.96 -13.70
CA ILE A 22 4.46 -0.44 -14.36
C ILE A 22 4.77 0.95 -14.90
N HIS A 23 4.43 1.18 -16.17
CA HIS A 23 4.51 2.48 -16.82
C HIS A 23 3.09 3.05 -16.91
N LEU A 24 2.88 4.26 -16.37
CA LEU A 24 1.60 4.95 -16.40
C LEU A 24 1.78 6.37 -16.92
N PHE A 25 0.84 6.82 -17.73
CA PHE A 25 0.78 8.20 -18.20
C PHE A 25 -0.15 8.98 -17.27
N ILE A 26 0.41 9.71 -16.32
CA ILE A 26 -0.32 10.47 -15.28
C ILE A 26 -0.01 11.96 -15.48
N ASP A 27 -1.05 12.78 -15.58
CA ASP A 27 -0.93 14.23 -15.83
C ASP A 27 -0.05 14.59 -17.04
N ARG A 28 -0.18 13.79 -18.10
CA ARG A 28 0.61 13.89 -19.35
C ARG A 28 2.10 13.62 -19.21
N ILE A 29 2.52 13.01 -18.10
CA ILE A 29 3.90 12.62 -17.84
C ILE A 29 3.93 11.10 -17.76
N GLU A 30 4.85 10.48 -18.51
CA GLU A 30 5.15 9.06 -18.35
C GLU A 30 5.90 8.85 -17.03
N ARG A 31 5.34 8.00 -16.17
CA ARG A 31 5.90 7.66 -14.86
C ARG A 31 6.15 6.16 -14.80
N GLU A 32 7.34 5.79 -14.37
CA GLU A 32 7.73 4.40 -14.11
C GLU A 32 7.61 4.11 -12.60
N PHE A 33 6.86 3.07 -12.25
CA PHE A 33 6.71 2.57 -10.90
C PHE A 33 7.29 1.16 -10.81
N THR A 34 8.37 0.99 -10.05
CA THR A 34 8.82 -0.32 -9.60
C THR A 34 8.05 -0.71 -8.36
N ILE A 35 7.38 -1.85 -8.38
CA ILE A 35 6.59 -2.36 -7.27
C ILE A 35 7.24 -3.62 -6.72
N ILE A 36 7.53 -3.60 -5.43
CA ILE A 36 8.04 -4.75 -4.69
C ILE A 36 6.88 -5.32 -3.87
N ASP A 37 6.33 -6.46 -4.30
CA ASP A 37 5.21 -7.15 -3.65
C ASP A 37 5.73 -8.27 -2.75
N SER A 38 5.30 -8.24 -1.50
CA SER A 38 5.76 -9.16 -0.46
C SER A 38 4.63 -10.08 0.03
N THR A 39 5.01 -11.19 0.65
CA THR A 39 4.10 -12.26 1.11
C THR A 39 3.22 -11.90 2.31
N GLY A 40 3.53 -10.81 2.99
CA GLY A 40 2.88 -10.36 4.21
C GLY A 40 3.92 -9.78 5.17
N PHE A 41 3.57 -8.72 5.90
CA PHE A 41 4.56 -7.95 6.64
C PHE A 41 5.32 -8.76 7.72
N GLN A 42 4.64 -9.71 8.38
CA GLN A 42 5.24 -10.54 9.44
C GLN A 42 6.42 -11.38 8.94
N GLU A 43 6.42 -11.79 7.67
CA GLU A 43 7.47 -12.63 7.08
C GLU A 43 8.73 -11.83 6.69
N HIS A 44 8.61 -10.50 6.55
CA HIS A 44 9.69 -9.61 6.09
C HIS A 44 10.14 -8.61 7.16
N PHE A 45 9.85 -8.91 8.43
CA PHE A 45 10.17 -8.05 9.57
C PHE A 45 11.65 -7.62 9.59
N ASN A 46 12.54 -8.54 9.24
CA ASN A 46 13.99 -8.31 9.20
C ASN A 46 14.45 -7.47 8.00
N CYS A 47 13.59 -7.26 7.01
CA CYS A 47 13.89 -6.50 5.79
C CYS A 47 13.30 -5.09 5.81
N ILE A 48 12.58 -4.71 6.88
CA ILE A 48 11.87 -3.42 6.95
C ILE A 48 12.82 -2.24 6.74
N GLU A 49 14.02 -2.29 7.33
CA GLU A 49 15.00 -1.21 7.21
C GLU A 49 15.48 -1.06 5.76
N PHE A 50 15.75 -2.18 5.07
CA PHE A 50 16.14 -2.19 3.67
C PHE A 50 15.03 -1.65 2.77
N ILE A 51 13.79 -2.09 3.00
CA ILE A 51 12.61 -1.63 2.26
C ILE A 51 12.43 -0.12 2.43
N CYS A 52 12.49 0.35 3.66
CA CYS A 52 12.33 1.75 4.00
C CYS A 52 13.42 2.64 3.37
N LYS A 53 14.67 2.13 3.28
CA LYS A 53 15.80 2.84 2.67
C LYS A 53 15.74 2.88 1.14
N THR A 54 15.12 1.88 0.51
CA THR A 54 15.12 1.73 -0.95
C THR A 54 13.87 2.28 -1.61
N CYS A 55 12.74 2.32 -0.91
CA CYS A 55 11.46 2.72 -1.49
C CYS A 55 11.07 4.15 -1.13
N ASP A 56 10.46 4.84 -2.09
CA ASP A 56 9.88 6.18 -1.91
C ASP A 56 8.52 6.11 -1.18
N PHE A 57 7.80 5.00 -1.37
CA PHE A 57 6.49 4.76 -0.78
C PHE A 57 6.38 3.35 -0.20
N ILE A 58 5.69 3.25 0.92
CA ILE A 58 5.29 2.00 1.57
C ILE A 58 3.76 1.95 1.54
N ILE A 59 3.22 0.99 0.79
CA ILE A 59 1.79 0.76 0.69
C ILE A 59 1.40 -0.38 1.62
N ILE A 60 0.46 -0.09 2.52
CA ILE A 60 -0.08 -1.04 3.50
C ILE A 60 -1.51 -1.37 3.08
N PHE A 61 -1.74 -2.59 2.59
CA PHE A 61 -3.08 -3.05 2.26
C PHE A 61 -3.77 -3.61 3.51
N ILE A 62 -5.03 -3.24 3.70
CA ILE A 62 -5.87 -3.61 4.85
C ILE A 62 -7.20 -4.17 4.32
N ASP A 63 -7.60 -5.37 4.74
CA ASP A 63 -8.89 -5.95 4.34
C ASP A 63 -10.07 -5.33 5.10
N ILE A 64 -10.79 -4.41 4.46
CA ILE A 64 -11.93 -3.71 5.09
C ILE A 64 -13.21 -4.57 5.16
N SER A 65 -13.18 -5.81 4.67
CA SER A 65 -14.33 -6.72 4.70
C SER A 65 -14.41 -7.60 5.93
N VAL A 66 -13.35 -7.61 6.76
CA VAL A 66 -13.23 -8.40 7.99
C VAL A 66 -13.08 -7.48 9.19
N GLU A 67 -13.22 -8.05 10.39
CA GLU A 67 -12.87 -7.35 11.62
C GLU A 67 -11.37 -7.08 11.65
N LEU A 68 -11.01 -5.81 11.53
CA LEU A 68 -9.62 -5.37 11.58
C LEU A 68 -9.12 -5.31 13.01
N ASN A 69 -7.97 -5.91 13.25
CA ASN A 69 -7.23 -5.74 14.49
C ASN A 69 -6.45 -4.41 14.43
N GLN A 70 -7.07 -3.34 14.94
CA GLN A 70 -6.46 -2.00 14.99
C GLN A 70 -5.07 -2.02 15.66
N TYR A 71 -4.88 -2.90 16.65
CA TYR A 71 -3.61 -3.04 17.34
C TYR A 71 -2.50 -3.50 16.40
N GLU A 72 -2.75 -4.48 15.54
CA GLU A 72 -1.75 -4.99 14.59
C GLU A 72 -1.33 -3.93 13.56
N ILE A 73 -2.29 -3.16 13.04
CA ILE A 73 -2.02 -2.07 12.10
C ILE A 73 -1.20 -0.97 12.79
N GLN A 74 -1.60 -0.57 14.00
CA GLN A 74 -0.89 0.47 14.75
C GLN A 74 0.52 0.00 15.14
N GLU A 75 0.66 -1.24 15.60
CA GLU A 75 1.96 -1.83 15.95
C GLU A 75 2.88 -1.85 14.72
N PHE A 76 2.33 -2.17 13.55
CA PHE A 76 3.07 -2.14 12.30
C PHE A 76 3.55 -0.73 11.94
N ILE A 77 2.64 0.24 11.92
CA ILE A 77 2.98 1.64 11.63
C ILE A 77 4.01 2.17 12.64
N ASP A 78 3.80 1.92 13.94
CA ASP A 78 4.72 2.32 15.01
C ASP A 78 6.12 1.75 14.80
N LYS A 79 6.23 0.51 14.31
CA LYS A 79 7.53 -0.11 14.02
C LYS A 79 8.23 0.57 12.84
N ILE A 80 7.53 0.89 11.76
CA ILE A 80 8.12 1.68 10.66
C ILE A 80 8.59 3.04 11.20
N GLU A 81 7.73 3.74 11.94
CA GLU A 81 8.03 5.08 12.47
C GLU A 81 9.16 5.07 13.52
N ARG A 82 9.27 4.03 14.36
CA ARG A 82 10.42 3.85 15.26
C ARG A 82 11.72 3.69 14.48
N ASN A 83 11.71 2.91 13.39
CA ASN A 83 12.88 2.77 12.53
C ASN A 83 13.22 4.11 11.85
N LYS A 84 12.24 4.91 11.41
CA LYS A 84 12.48 6.27 10.88
C LYS A 84 13.22 7.18 11.86
N ARG A 85 12.89 7.08 13.15
CA ARG A 85 13.53 7.90 14.20
C ARG A 85 15.00 7.52 14.41
N ILE A 86 15.33 6.24 14.29
CA ILE A 86 16.69 5.72 14.44
C ILE A 86 17.52 6.00 13.19
N THR A 87 16.94 5.81 12.01
CA THR A 87 17.57 6.08 10.73
C THR A 87 16.56 6.75 9.83
N PRO A 88 16.65 8.08 9.61
CA PRO A 88 15.73 8.80 8.76
C PRO A 88 15.77 8.22 7.33
N PHE A 89 14.60 7.89 6.80
CA PHE A 89 14.43 7.47 5.42
C PHE A 89 13.28 8.22 4.76
N PRO A 90 13.34 8.46 3.44
CA PRO A 90 12.39 9.32 2.73
C PRO A 90 11.01 8.68 2.54
N SER A 91 10.84 7.38 2.83
CA SER A 91 9.60 6.66 2.49
C SER A 91 8.36 7.24 3.17
N LYS A 92 7.35 7.54 2.35
CA LYS A 92 6.01 7.90 2.80
C LYS A 92 5.13 6.66 2.92
N ILE A 93 4.25 6.64 3.92
CA ILE A 93 3.31 5.52 4.13
C ILE A 93 1.97 5.89 3.50
N ILE A 94 1.37 4.95 2.77
CA ILE A 94 0.01 5.04 2.21
C ILE A 94 -0.77 3.82 2.68
N ILE A 95 -1.99 4.03 3.16
CA ILE A 95 -2.88 2.96 3.58
C ILE A 95 -3.91 2.68 2.49
N VAL A 96 -4.16 1.41 2.19
CA VAL A 96 -5.11 1.00 1.15
C VAL A 96 -6.12 0.00 1.71
N GLY A 97 -7.38 0.40 1.82
CA GLY A 97 -8.48 -0.51 2.14
C GLY A 97 -8.85 -1.38 0.95
N THR A 98 -8.75 -2.70 1.05
CA THR A 98 -9.06 -3.65 -0.04
C THR A 98 -10.36 -4.40 0.19
N LYS A 99 -10.89 -5.03 -0.87
CA LYS A 99 -12.19 -5.74 -0.88
C LYS A 99 -13.38 -4.81 -0.67
N LEU A 100 -13.30 -3.60 -1.22
CA LEU A 100 -14.39 -2.62 -1.22
C LEU A 100 -15.73 -3.18 -1.72
N ASP A 101 -15.72 -4.21 -2.56
CA ASP A 101 -16.92 -4.84 -3.10
C ASP A 101 -17.73 -5.67 -2.08
N ILE A 102 -17.17 -6.00 -0.90
CA ILE A 102 -17.85 -6.84 0.09
C ILE A 102 -18.69 -5.96 1.04
N LYS A 103 -20.02 -6.11 0.97
CA LYS A 103 -21.00 -5.28 1.72
C LYS A 103 -21.14 -5.60 3.22
N LYS A 104 -20.62 -6.74 3.72
CA LYS A 104 -21.11 -7.37 4.97
C LYS A 104 -20.69 -6.70 6.29
N ILE A 105 -19.65 -5.87 6.35
CA ILE A 105 -19.15 -5.27 7.61
C ILE A 105 -18.86 -3.77 7.43
N ARG A 106 -19.74 -3.03 6.76
CA ARG A 106 -19.44 -1.65 6.33
C ARG A 106 -19.78 -0.54 7.33
N MET A 107 -20.64 -0.76 8.33
CA MET A 107 -21.37 0.37 8.95
C MET A 107 -20.87 0.89 10.30
N ASN A 108 -20.05 0.16 11.08
CA ASN A 108 -19.67 0.63 12.44
C ASN A 108 -18.17 0.85 12.67
N LYS A 109 -17.27 0.47 11.74
CA LYS A 109 -15.81 0.53 11.94
C LYS A 109 -15.07 1.45 10.97
N ARG A 110 -15.76 1.99 9.97
CA ARG A 110 -15.17 2.90 8.98
C ARG A 110 -14.72 4.20 9.65
N ASP A 111 -15.57 4.75 10.52
CA ASP A 111 -15.32 6.03 11.20
C ASP A 111 -14.09 5.98 12.13
N GLU A 112 -13.88 4.89 12.89
CA GLU A 112 -12.71 4.79 13.78
C GLU A 112 -11.40 4.53 13.04
N LEU A 113 -11.42 3.65 12.03
CA LEU A 113 -10.22 3.33 11.26
C LEU A 113 -9.83 4.51 10.36
N GLU A 114 -10.80 5.13 9.68
CA GLU A 114 -10.58 6.39 8.94
C GLU A 114 -10.10 7.48 9.87
N TYR A 115 -10.65 7.63 11.08
CA TYR A 115 -10.22 8.67 12.01
C TYR A 115 -8.75 8.50 12.44
N ILE A 116 -8.32 7.28 12.74
CA ILE A 116 -6.94 6.99 13.18
C ILE A 116 -5.95 7.10 12.01
N ILE A 117 -6.35 6.62 10.82
CA ILE A 117 -5.47 6.56 9.64
C ILE A 117 -5.46 7.88 8.87
N ASN A 118 -6.62 8.46 8.53
CA ASN A 118 -6.71 9.67 7.69
C ASN A 118 -6.12 10.90 8.40
N ALA A 119 -6.08 10.91 9.74
CA ALA A 119 -5.45 11.99 10.49
C ALA A 119 -3.92 12.04 10.32
N ARG A 120 -3.27 10.96 9.82
CA ARG A 120 -1.80 10.86 9.73
C ARG A 120 -1.26 10.39 8.37
N TYR A 121 -2.03 9.60 7.62
CA TYR A 121 -1.56 8.96 6.40
C TYR A 121 -2.60 9.07 5.27
N PRO A 122 -2.15 9.24 4.01
CA PRO A 122 -3.03 9.12 2.85
C PRO A 122 -3.72 7.75 2.82
N TYR A 123 -5.02 7.76 2.54
CA TYR A 123 -5.87 6.57 2.51
C TYR A 123 -6.70 6.51 1.23
N ILE A 124 -6.86 5.30 0.68
CA ILE A 124 -7.75 5.04 -0.44
C ILE A 124 -8.35 3.63 -0.34
N GLU A 125 -9.58 3.46 -0.78
CA GLU A 125 -10.24 2.16 -0.86
C GLU A 125 -10.32 1.66 -2.29
N ILE A 126 -10.11 0.35 -2.46
CA ILE A 126 -10.08 -0.33 -3.76
C ILE A 126 -10.87 -1.63 -3.75
N SER A 127 -11.29 -2.06 -4.94
CA SER A 127 -11.67 -3.44 -5.20
C SER A 127 -10.88 -3.97 -6.38
N SER A 128 -9.93 -4.85 -6.11
CA SER A 128 -9.18 -5.57 -7.15
C SER A 128 -10.07 -6.51 -7.97
N LYS A 129 -11.19 -6.96 -7.39
CA LYS A 129 -12.17 -7.82 -8.06
C LYS A 129 -12.98 -7.04 -9.09
N LEU A 130 -13.43 -5.84 -8.73
CA LEU A 130 -14.20 -4.96 -9.62
C LEU A 130 -13.32 -4.01 -10.43
N ASN A 131 -11.99 -4.09 -10.26
CA ASN A 131 -11.01 -3.12 -10.78
C ASN A 131 -11.35 -1.67 -10.39
N GLN A 132 -11.99 -1.49 -9.24
CA GLN A 132 -12.39 -0.18 -8.72
C GLN A 132 -11.21 0.45 -7.99
N ASN A 133 -10.89 1.69 -8.35
CA ASN A 133 -9.87 2.55 -7.75
C ASN A 133 -8.44 1.96 -7.70
N CYS A 134 -8.18 0.84 -8.37
CA CYS A 134 -6.88 0.17 -8.31
C CYS A 134 -5.75 1.05 -8.86
N PHE A 135 -6.03 1.83 -9.91
CA PHE A 135 -5.06 2.75 -10.49
C PHE A 135 -4.96 4.08 -9.74
N ASP A 136 -5.97 4.44 -8.96
CA ASP A 136 -6.05 5.69 -8.20
C ASP A 136 -4.94 5.79 -7.13
N ILE A 137 -4.42 4.64 -6.69
CA ILE A 137 -3.23 4.56 -5.84
C ILE A 137 -2.02 5.27 -6.48
N PHE A 138 -1.80 5.09 -7.78
CA PHE A 138 -0.67 5.70 -8.49
C PHE A 138 -0.89 7.20 -8.74
N TYR A 139 -2.14 7.62 -8.91
CA TYR A 139 -2.50 9.05 -8.93
C TYR A 139 -2.27 9.69 -7.57
N LEU A 140 -2.63 9.01 -6.47
CA LEU A 140 -2.36 9.47 -5.10
C LEU A 140 -0.85 9.59 -4.82
N ILE A 141 -0.06 8.59 -5.19
CA ILE A 141 1.42 8.65 -5.11
C ILE A 141 1.97 9.82 -5.92
N SER A 142 1.33 10.12 -7.06
CA SER A 142 1.75 11.20 -7.95
C SER A 142 1.40 12.59 -7.41
N SER A 143 0.33 12.73 -6.62
CA SER A 143 -0.10 14.01 -6.04
C SER A 143 0.60 14.34 -4.72
N ILE A 144 0.96 13.33 -3.91
CA ILE A 144 1.75 13.49 -2.67
C ILE A 144 3.16 14.05 -2.94
N GLU A 145 3.62 13.93 -4.17
CA GLU A 145 4.91 14.41 -4.63
C GLU A 145 4.73 15.35 -5.81
N ASN A 146 4.74 16.65 -5.54
CA ASN A 146 4.86 17.72 -6.54
C ASN A 146 6.17 17.66 -7.38
N THR A 147 6.91 16.56 -7.35
CA THR A 147 8.27 16.46 -7.89
C THR A 147 8.30 15.81 -9.27
N GLN A 148 9.08 16.47 -10.15
CA GLN A 148 9.38 16.15 -11.55
C GLN A 148 10.23 14.87 -11.74
N LEU A 149 10.19 13.90 -10.83
CA LEU A 149 11.04 12.70 -10.92
C LEU A 149 10.37 11.60 -11.77
N PRO A 150 11.01 11.14 -12.86
CA PRO A 150 10.39 10.23 -13.83
C PRO A 150 10.35 8.74 -13.39
N LYS A 151 11.07 8.35 -12.34
CA LYS A 151 11.14 6.97 -11.83
C LYS A 151 10.83 6.91 -10.34
N LYS A 152 10.02 5.93 -9.92
CA LYS A 152 9.62 5.71 -8.53
C LYS A 152 9.77 4.25 -8.12
N GLN A 153 10.26 4.00 -6.92
CA GLN A 153 10.26 2.67 -6.29
C GLN A 153 9.22 2.64 -5.16
N THR A 154 8.29 1.69 -5.24
CA THR A 154 7.12 1.57 -4.37
C THR A 154 7.11 0.17 -3.76
N PHE A 155 7.16 0.08 -2.44
CA PHE A 155 6.96 -1.18 -1.74
C PHE A 155 5.48 -1.42 -1.48
N CYS A 156 5.02 -2.64 -1.72
CA CYS A 156 3.68 -3.10 -1.41
C CYS A 156 3.76 -4.23 -0.40
N SER A 157 3.12 -4.03 0.75
CA SER A 157 2.90 -5.10 1.73
C SER A 157 1.42 -5.30 1.95
N LEU A 158 1.00 -6.55 1.86
CA LEU A 158 -0.24 -6.99 2.49
C LEU A 158 -0.01 -7.09 4.01
N VAL A 159 -0.97 -6.59 4.77
CA VAL A 159 -1.11 -6.84 6.21
C VAL A 159 -2.44 -7.55 6.41
#